data_AF-A0A4R1KXI7-F1
#
_entry.id   AF-A0A4R1KXI7-F1
#
_cell.length_a   1.000
_cell.length_b   1.000
_cell.length_c   1.000
_cell.angle_alpha   90.00
_cell.angle_beta   90.00
_cell.angle_gamma   90.00
#
_symmetry.space_group_name_H-M   'P 1'
#
loop_
_entity.id
_entity.type
_entity.pdbx_description
1 polymer ?
#
loop_
_entity_poly.entity_id
_entity_poly.type
_entity_poly.pdbx_seq_one_letter_code
_entity_poly.pdbx_strand_id
1 'polypeptide(L)' 'MANAITEHSKKLRAKTAHEWNKKMLEQGKVQRISLQLATDTAQEFDAICAELGVARPQAIKTLCELYRATHSR' A
#
# COMPACT_ATOMS: atom_id res chain seq x y z
N MET A 1 -15.91 13.12 24.49
CA MET A 1 -15.02 12.78 23.35
C MET A 1 -15.59 13.28 22.02
N ALA A 2 -15.82 14.59 21.86
CA ALA A 2 -16.49 15.17 20.68
C ALA A 2 -15.55 15.85 19.67
N ASN A 3 -14.29 16.11 20.06
CA ASN A 3 -13.35 16.92 19.27
C ASN A 3 -12.62 16.12 18.17
N ALA A 4 -12.82 14.80 18.11
CA ALA A 4 -12.12 13.92 17.17
C ALA A 4 -12.70 13.97 15.75
N ILE A 5 -13.94 14.41 15.56
CA ILE A 5 -14.68 14.35 14.27
C ILE A 5 -14.86 15.77 13.68
N THR A 6 -14.19 16.78 14.21
CA THR A 6 -14.25 18.12 13.60
C THR A 6 -13.40 18.17 12.33
N GLU A 7 -13.78 19.02 11.37
CA GLU A 7 -13.03 19.23 10.12
C GLU A 7 -11.57 19.60 10.37
N HIS A 8 -11.30 20.37 11.42
CA HIS A 8 -9.95 20.70 11.88
C HIS A 8 -9.16 19.43 12.24
N SER A 9 -9.73 18.53 13.02
CA SER A 9 -9.08 17.27 13.44
C SER A 9 -8.86 16.32 12.26
N LYS A 10 -9.76 16.27 11.28
CA LYS A 10 -9.53 15.51 10.03
C LYS A 10 -8.36 16.07 9.22
N LYS A 11 -8.31 17.39 9.04
CA LYS A 11 -7.21 18.08 8.34
C LYS A 11 -5.87 17.86 9.03
N LEU A 12 -5.84 17.90 10.37
CA LEU A 12 -4.63 17.66 11.14
C LEU A 12 -4.11 16.23 10.92
N ARG A 13 -4.99 15.21 10.99
CA ARG A 13 -4.60 13.82 10.73
C ARG A 13 -4.08 13.61 9.30
N ALA A 14 -4.75 14.20 8.31
CA ALA A 14 -4.32 14.13 6.92
C ALA A 14 -2.93 14.76 6.73
N LYS A 15 -2.67 15.91 7.37
CA LYS A 15 -1.36 16.57 7.35
C LYS A 15 -0.28 15.70 8.01
N THR A 16 -0.55 15.14 9.19
CA THR A 16 0.39 14.25 9.88
C THR A 16 0.70 12.99 9.06
N ALA A 17 -0.31 12.37 8.45
CA ALA A 17 -0.11 11.22 7.57
C ALA A 17 0.74 11.56 6.34
N HIS A 18 0.51 12.73 5.74
CA HIS A 18 1.32 13.21 4.62
C HIS A 18 2.78 13.45 5.01
N GLU A 19 3.03 14.14 6.14
CA GLU A 19 4.37 14.39 6.65
C GLU A 19 5.11 13.08 7.00
N TRP A 20 4.41 12.11 7.58
CA TRP A 20 4.98 10.78 7.84
C TRP A 20 5.38 10.06 6.55
N ASN A 21 4.50 10.02 5.56
CA ASN A 21 4.77 9.39 4.27
C ASN A 21 5.93 10.07 3.54
N LYS A 22 6.01 11.40 3.62
CA LYS A 22 7.14 12.17 3.06
C LYS A 22 8.46 11.78 3.74
N LYS A 23 8.51 11.74 5.08
CA LYS A 23 9.70 11.30 5.82
C LYS A 23 10.12 9.87 5.47
N MET A 24 9.18 8.95 5.30
CA MET A 24 9.49 7.57 4.94
C MET A 24 10.09 7.45 3.54
N LEU A 25 9.62 8.27 2.59
CA LEU A 25 10.19 8.36 1.25
C LEU A 25 11.61 8.95 1.28
N GLU A 26 11.81 10.06 2.02
CA GLU A 26 13.12 10.71 2.17
C GLU A 26 14.16 9.80 2.85
N GLN A 27 13.73 8.99 3.82
CA GLN A 27 14.58 7.99 4.49
C GLN A 27 14.85 6.75 3.62
N GLY A 28 14.29 6.65 2.42
CA GLY A 28 14.43 5.47 1.55
C GLY A 28 13.78 4.20 2.09
N LYS A 29 12.93 4.31 3.12
CA LYS A 29 12.25 3.15 3.74
C LYS A 29 11.05 2.66 2.94
N VAL A 30 10.47 3.54 2.13
CA VAL A 30 9.42 3.21 1.17
C VAL A 30 9.75 3.83 -0.17
N GLN A 31 9.35 3.18 -1.25
CA GLN A 31 9.51 3.69 -2.62
C GLN A 31 8.16 3.66 -3.33
N ARG A 32 7.86 4.70 -4.11
CA ARG A 32 6.71 4.70 -4.99
C ARG A 32 7.07 3.98 -6.28
N ILE A 33 6.24 3.01 -6.66
CA ILE A 33 6.36 2.29 -7.93
C ILE A 33 5.10 2.59 -8.73
N SER A 34 5.28 3.01 -9.99
CA SER A 34 4.20 3.12 -10.96
C SER A 34 4.24 1.87 -11.84
N LEU A 35 3.10 1.19 -11.97
CA LEU A 35 2.98 -0.04 -12.75
C LEU A 35 1.89 0.14 -13.82
N GLN A 36 2.20 -0.34 -15.02
CA GLN A 36 1.24 -0.53 -16.09
C GLN A 36 1.19 -2.02 -16.40
N LEU A 37 -0.03 -2.56 -16.47
CA LEU A 37 -0.29 -3.98 -16.68
C LEU A 37 -1.34 -4.11 -17.79
N ALA A 38 -1.40 -5.28 -18.44
CA ALA A 38 -2.54 -5.61 -19.28
C ALA A 38 -3.83 -5.59 -18.45
N THR A 39 -4.93 -5.15 -19.05
CA THR A 39 -6.22 -4.98 -18.36
C THR A 39 -6.64 -6.26 -17.65
N ASP A 40 -6.52 -7.39 -18.34
CA ASP A 40 -6.94 -8.71 -17.85
C ASP A 40 -6.14 -9.10 -16.60
N THR A 41 -4.82 -8.93 -16.65
CA THR A 41 -3.92 -9.17 -15.52
C THR A 41 -4.18 -8.24 -14.35
N ALA A 42 -4.53 -6.97 -14.62
CA ALA A 42 -4.86 -6.02 -13.55
C ALA A 42 -6.17 -6.41 -12.83
N GLN A 43 -7.18 -6.86 -13.58
CA GLN A 43 -8.44 -7.35 -13.02
C GLN A 43 -8.25 -8.61 -12.18
N GLU A 44 -7.47 -9.57 -12.68
CA GLU A 44 -7.13 -10.78 -11.94
C GLU A 44 -6.38 -10.45 -10.65
N PHE A 45 -5.41 -9.53 -10.72
CA PHE A 45 -4.67 -9.10 -9.53
C PHE A 45 -5.59 -8.43 -8.49
N ASP A 46 -6.57 -7.63 -8.93
CA ASP A 46 -7.57 -7.05 -8.03
C ASP A 46 -8.47 -8.10 -7.39
N ALA A 47 -8.89 -9.11 -8.15
CA ALA A 47 -9.67 -10.22 -7.62
C ALA A 47 -8.89 -10.99 -6.54
N ILE A 48 -7.62 -11.30 -6.81
CA ILE A 48 -6.72 -11.95 -5.83
C ILE A 48 -6.56 -11.08 -4.57
N CYS A 49 -6.38 -9.76 -4.74
CA CYS A 49 -6.30 -8.85 -3.59
C CYS A 49 -7.59 -8.86 -2.75
N ALA A 50 -8.75 -8.91 -3.41
CA ALA A 50 -10.05 -8.97 -2.76
C ALA A 50 -10.26 -10.30 -2.01
N GLU A 51 -9.89 -11.44 -2.62
CA GLU A 51 -9.95 -12.76 -2.00
C GLU A 51 -9.05 -12.87 -0.75
N LEU A 52 -7.85 -12.31 -0.83
CA LEU A 52 -6.90 -12.27 0.28
C LEU A 52 -7.27 -11.22 1.35
N GLY A 53 -8.18 -10.29 1.05
CA GLY A 53 -8.57 -9.21 1.95
C GLY A 53 -7.44 -8.21 2.24
N VAL A 54 -6.49 -8.05 1.31
CA VAL A 54 -5.32 -7.19 1.49
C VAL A 54 -5.24 -6.09 0.43
N ALA A 55 -4.55 -5.00 0.77
CA ALA A 55 -4.25 -3.95 -0.19
C ALA A 55 -3.17 -4.40 -1.19
N ARG A 56 -3.21 -3.86 -2.41
CA ARG A 56 -2.25 -4.15 -3.49
C ARG A 56 -0.76 -4.17 -3.06
N PRO A 57 -0.23 -3.21 -2.27
CA PRO A 57 1.17 -3.25 -1.84
C PRO A 57 1.50 -4.48 -0.97
N GLN A 58 0.54 -4.92 -0.16
CA GLN A 58 0.70 -6.10 0.69
C GLN A 58 0.64 -7.38 -0.15
N ALA A 59 -0.24 -7.45 -1.16
CA ALA A 59 -0.26 -8.56 -2.11
C ALA A 59 1.07 -8.67 -2.88
N ILE A 60 1.65 -7.55 -3.31
CA ILE A 60 2.98 -7.52 -3.96
C ILE A 60 4.05 -8.08 -3.01
N LYS A 61 4.03 -7.69 -1.73
CA LYS A 61 4.96 -8.23 -0.74
C LYS A 61 4.83 -9.76 -0.62
N THR A 62 3.61 -10.27 -0.47
CA THR A 62 3.34 -11.71 -0.42
C THR A 62 3.86 -12.43 -1.67
N LEU A 63 3.64 -11.84 -2.86
CA LEU A 63 4.14 -12.39 -4.12
C LEU A 63 5.68 -12.49 -4.15
N CYS A 64 6.39 -11.45 -3.67
CA CYS A 64 7.85 -11.49 -3.56
C CYS A 64 8.34 -12.57 -2.59
N GLU A 65 7.67 -12.74 -1.46
CA GLU A 65 8.01 -13.77 -0.45
C GLU A 65 7.81 -15.17 -1.01
N LEU A 66 6.66 -15.43 -1.65
CA LEU A 66 6.35 -16.71 -2.29
C LEU A 66 7.35 -17.03 -3.42
N TYR A 67 7.65 -16.06 -4.28
CA TYR A 67 8.61 -16.25 -5.36
C TYR A 67 9.99 -16.66 -4.84
N ARG A 68 10.48 -15.99 -3.78
CA ARG A 68 11.75 -16.32 -3.14
C ARG A 68 11.74 -17.69 -2.48
N ALA A 69 10.65 -18.08 -1.82
CA ALA A 69 10.52 -19.39 -1.19
C ALA A 69 10.57 -20.54 -2.22
N THR A 70 10.00 -20.33 -3.41
CA THR A 70 9.98 -21.34 -4.48
C THR A 70 11.30 -21.44 -5.24
N HIS A 71 12.04 -20.33 -5.40
CA HIS A 71 13.28 -20.27 -6.20
C HIS A 71 14.57 -20.34 -5.37
N SER A 72 14.50 -20.44 -4.04
CA SER A 72 15.69 -20.65 -3.20
C SER A 72 16.07 -22.13 -3.05
N ARG A 73 15.79 -22.96 -4.06
CA ARG A 73 16.13 -24.39 -4.10
C ARG A 73 17.11 -24.68 -5.23
#